data_AF-A0A439TBB6-F1
#
_entry.id   AF-A0A439TBB6-F1
#
_cell.length_a   1.000
_cell.length_b   1.000
_cell.length_c   1.000
_cell.angle_alpha   90.00
_cell.angle_beta   90.00
_cell.angle_gamma   90.00
#
_symmetry.space_group_name_H-M   'P 1'
#
loop_
_entity.id
_entity.type
_entity.pdbx_description
1 polymer ?
#
loop_
_entity_poly.entity_id
_entity_poly.type
_entity_poly.pdbx_seq_one_letter_code
_entity_poly.pdbx_strand_id
1 'polypeptide(L)'
;MSDTALEAVLRRDRAVVAASLVAIAVLAWAYVFWLAASMGMPATPMETGGDMAGMSTSDMSGMDMPGMDIGAAVAPAIRAWTVADFVFIFAMWSVMMVGMMTPSVAPMLLLYAGVGRKAGASGRTIASTGWFFAGYLLVWVAFSLAATGAQWLLGRLALLNPMMATNSGILGGLILIAAGLYQWTPVKGVCLSQCQAPIAFLTSHGGFRTAPLGALRLGIAHGAYCLGCCWALMALLFVGGVMNVLWVAGIAILILLEKTVPAGRVIPRISGTLMVAIGVWLLTQ
;
A
#
# COMPACT_ATOMS: atom_id res chain seq x y z
N MET A 1 -22.81 13.11 -34.58
CA MET A 1 -21.44 13.40 -34.11
C MET A 1 -20.49 12.60 -34.99
N SER A 2 -19.51 13.24 -35.61
CA SER A 2 -18.44 12.55 -36.36
C SER A 2 -17.62 11.65 -35.43
N ASP A 3 -17.22 10.47 -35.89
CA ASP A 3 -16.44 9.49 -35.10
C ASP A 3 -15.19 10.12 -34.46
N THR A 4 -14.57 11.10 -35.14
CA THR A 4 -13.40 11.85 -34.67
C THR A 4 -13.68 12.69 -33.41
N ALA A 5 -14.87 13.28 -33.29
CA ALA A 5 -15.23 14.09 -32.12
C ALA A 5 -15.46 13.22 -30.88
N LEU A 6 -16.06 12.04 -31.08
CA LEU A 6 -16.24 11.05 -30.02
C LEU A 6 -14.89 10.49 -29.56
N GLU A 7 -13.99 10.20 -30.49
CA GLU A 7 -12.64 9.69 -30.18
C GLU A 7 -11.80 10.71 -29.39
N ALA A 8 -11.88 12.00 -29.74
CA ALA A 8 -11.20 13.08 -29.02
C ALA A 8 -11.70 13.21 -27.56
N VAL A 9 -13.02 13.14 -27.34
CA VAL A 9 -13.63 13.18 -26.01
C VAL A 9 -13.22 11.95 -25.19
N LEU A 10 -13.25 10.75 -25.79
CA LEU A 10 -12.83 9.52 -25.12
C LEU A 10 -11.35 9.53 -24.73
N ARG A 11 -10.48 10.13 -25.55
CA ARG A 11 -9.03 10.27 -25.27
C ARG A 11 -8.77 11.28 -24.16
N ARG A 12 -9.47 12.42 -24.16
CA ARG A 12 -9.36 13.45 -23.11
C ARG A 12 -9.76 12.89 -21.74
N ASP A 13 -10.88 12.21 -21.64
CA ASP A 13 -11.34 11.67 -20.36
C ASP A 13 -10.50 10.47 -19.89
N ARG A 14 -9.94 9.67 -20.80
CA ARG A 14 -8.95 8.63 -20.41
C ARG A 14 -7.71 9.29 -19.81
N ALA A 15 -7.27 10.40 -20.40
CA ALA A 15 -6.17 11.19 -19.87
C ALA A 15 -6.53 11.80 -18.51
N VAL A 16 -7.75 12.27 -18.29
CA VAL A 16 -8.22 12.77 -16.98
C VAL A 16 -8.16 11.67 -15.92
N VAL A 17 -8.75 10.49 -16.17
CA VAL A 17 -8.71 9.38 -15.20
C VAL A 17 -7.27 8.94 -14.93
N ALA A 18 -6.44 8.81 -15.97
CA ALA A 18 -5.03 8.46 -15.81
C ALA A 18 -4.28 9.52 -14.99
N ALA A 19 -4.48 10.81 -15.29
CA ALA A 19 -3.86 11.92 -14.56
C ALA A 19 -4.31 11.95 -13.10
N SER A 20 -5.59 11.70 -12.80
CA SER A 20 -6.09 11.60 -11.43
C SER A 20 -5.43 10.44 -10.67
N LEU A 21 -5.29 9.27 -11.29
CA LEU A 21 -4.64 8.11 -10.66
C LEU A 21 -3.15 8.37 -10.41
N VAL A 22 -2.46 8.99 -11.36
CA VAL A 22 -1.05 9.41 -11.21
C VAL A 22 -0.93 10.43 -10.08
N ALA A 23 -1.79 11.45 -10.06
CA ALA A 23 -1.77 12.47 -9.01
C ALA A 23 -2.00 11.86 -7.62
N ILE A 24 -2.99 10.97 -7.47
CA ILE A 24 -3.25 10.25 -6.21
C ILE A 24 -2.02 9.44 -5.78
N ALA A 25 -1.43 8.67 -6.70
CA ALA A 25 -0.26 7.86 -6.39
C ALA A 25 0.95 8.72 -6.01
N VAL A 26 1.23 9.79 -6.76
CA VAL A 26 2.35 10.70 -6.50
C VAL A 26 2.18 11.42 -5.17
N LEU A 27 0.98 11.93 -4.87
CA LEU A 27 0.72 12.61 -3.59
C LEU A 27 0.85 11.64 -2.41
N ALA A 28 0.36 10.41 -2.54
CA ALA A 28 0.50 9.39 -1.50
C ALA A 28 1.96 9.01 -1.27
N TRP A 29 2.74 8.80 -2.33
CA TRP A 29 4.19 8.54 -2.20
C TRP A 29 4.94 9.73 -1.65
N ALA A 30 4.66 10.95 -2.11
CA ALA A 30 5.28 12.16 -1.58
C ALA A 30 5.03 12.31 -0.08
N TYR A 31 3.80 11.99 0.39
CA TYR A 31 3.49 11.93 1.81
C TYR A 31 4.31 10.85 2.53
N VAL A 32 4.41 9.63 1.99
CA VAL A 32 5.22 8.56 2.60
C VAL A 32 6.70 8.94 2.69
N PHE A 33 7.26 9.56 1.65
CA PHE A 33 8.64 10.06 1.66
C PHE A 33 8.85 11.18 2.69
N TRP A 34 7.93 12.15 2.72
CA TRP A 34 7.96 13.23 3.69
C TRP A 34 7.88 12.69 5.12
N LEU A 35 6.98 11.73 5.35
CA LEU A 35 6.80 11.09 6.64
C LEU A 35 8.08 10.36 7.07
N ALA A 36 8.67 9.55 6.19
CA ALA A 36 9.93 8.85 6.44
C ALA A 36 11.09 9.81 6.73
N ALA A 37 11.17 10.94 6.02
CA ALA A 37 12.19 11.97 6.25
C ALA A 37 11.98 12.70 7.59
N SER A 38 10.71 13.00 7.93
CA SER A 38 10.36 13.70 9.16
C SER A 38 10.63 12.89 10.44
N MET A 39 10.56 11.56 10.33
CA MET A 39 10.81 10.62 11.42
C MET A 39 12.26 10.11 11.47
N GLY A 40 13.05 10.30 10.41
CA GLY A 40 14.42 9.81 10.28
C GLY A 40 15.51 10.71 10.87
N MET A 41 15.17 11.75 11.64
CA MET A 41 16.14 12.66 12.26
C MET A 41 15.97 12.65 13.79
N PRO A 42 17.07 12.54 14.57
CA PRO A 42 18.34 13.21 14.32
C PRO A 42 19.49 12.23 14.02
N ALA A 43 19.94 12.19 12.77
CA ALA A 43 21.33 11.85 12.52
C ALA A 43 22.17 13.08 12.84
N THR A 44 22.48 13.31 14.12
CA THR A 44 23.71 14.04 14.43
C THR A 44 24.85 13.12 13.97
N PRO A 45 25.74 13.56 13.08
CA PRO A 45 27.01 12.89 12.94
C PRO A 45 27.62 12.88 14.33
N MET A 46 28.01 11.69 14.79
CA MET A 46 28.96 11.57 15.89
C MET A 46 30.27 12.17 15.38
N GLU A 47 30.41 13.50 15.47
CA GLU A 47 31.71 14.15 15.42
C GLU A 47 32.42 13.78 16.73
N THR A 48 33.20 12.71 16.62
CA THR A 48 34.36 12.44 17.47
C THR A 48 35.21 13.70 17.59
N GLY A 49 35.24 14.29 18.80
CA GLY A 49 36.32 15.15 19.26
C GLY A 49 35.97 16.64 19.38
N GLY A 50 35.73 17.10 20.61
CA GLY A 50 35.69 18.52 20.95
C GLY A 50 35.33 18.74 22.43
N ASP A 51 36.24 19.36 23.17
CA ASP A 51 36.17 19.61 24.62
C ASP A 51 34.85 20.26 25.08
N MET A 52 34.17 19.60 26.02
CA MET A 52 32.97 20.11 26.70
C MET A 52 33.34 21.02 27.88
N ALA A 53 33.90 22.20 27.57
CA ALA A 53 34.12 23.26 28.55
C ALA A 53 33.61 24.59 28.00
N GLY A 54 32.31 24.89 28.22
CA GLY A 54 31.83 26.28 28.20
C GLY A 54 30.62 26.60 27.34
N MET A 55 29.50 25.86 27.44
CA MET A 55 28.24 26.33 26.85
C MET A 55 27.13 26.43 27.91
N SER A 56 26.75 27.68 28.20
CA SER A 56 25.72 28.09 29.16
C SER A 56 24.31 27.70 28.67
N THR A 57 23.46 27.28 29.60
CA THR A 57 22.11 26.74 29.40
C THR A 57 21.03 27.79 29.10
N SER A 58 21.36 28.92 28.46
CA SER A 58 20.44 30.07 28.37
C SER A 58 19.87 30.38 26.98
N ASP A 59 20.22 29.66 25.91
CA ASP A 59 19.79 30.01 24.54
C ASP A 59 19.19 28.84 23.74
N MET A 60 18.15 28.18 24.27
CA MET A 60 17.21 27.43 23.41
C MET A 60 15.76 27.60 23.87
N SER A 61 15.30 28.85 23.90
CA SER A 61 13.87 29.18 23.86
C SER A 61 13.50 29.52 22.42
N GLY A 62 13.16 28.50 21.62
CA GLY A 62 12.91 28.68 20.19
C GLY A 62 11.87 27.71 19.63
N MET A 63 10.61 28.17 19.61
CA MET A 63 9.47 27.63 18.84
C MET A 63 9.01 26.20 19.13
N ASP A 64 8.19 26.05 20.17
CA ASP A 64 7.14 25.03 20.19
C ASP A 64 6.08 25.38 19.13
N MET A 65 6.13 24.69 18.00
CA MET A 65 4.97 24.61 17.11
C MET A 65 3.96 23.64 17.73
N PRO A 66 2.66 23.98 17.83
CA PRO A 66 1.61 23.04 18.26
C PRO A 66 1.34 22.08 17.09
N GLY A 67 2.30 21.21 16.81
CA GLY A 67 2.18 20.05 15.96
C GLY A 67 2.46 18.84 16.86
N MET A 68 1.63 17.81 16.76
CA MET A 68 1.86 16.52 17.39
C MET A 68 3.33 16.13 17.17
N ASP A 69 4.11 15.95 18.25
CA ASP A 69 5.50 15.49 18.17
C ASP A 69 5.50 14.12 17.46
N ILE A 70 5.80 14.14 16.16
CA ILE A 70 5.77 12.98 15.28
C ILE A 70 6.80 11.94 15.76
N GLY A 71 7.88 12.38 16.39
CA GLY A 71 8.87 11.51 17.03
C GLY A 71 8.29 10.79 18.24
N ALA A 72 7.53 11.48 19.08
CA ALA A 72 6.86 10.88 20.24
C ALA A 72 5.78 9.86 19.84
N ALA A 73 5.11 10.02 18.70
CA ALA A 73 4.13 9.06 18.17
C ALA A 73 4.78 7.76 17.65
N VAL A 74 6.07 7.81 17.27
CA VAL A 74 6.82 6.71 16.64
C VAL A 74 7.94 6.15 17.54
N ALA A 75 8.02 6.60 18.78
CA ALA A 75 8.73 5.92 19.87
C ALA A 75 7.80 5.05 20.76
N PRO A 76 6.96 4.13 20.21
CA PRO A 76 5.98 3.40 21.00
C PRO A 76 6.59 2.27 21.82
N ALA A 77 7.84 1.87 21.57
CA ALA A 77 8.44 0.73 22.25
C ALA A 77 8.61 0.96 23.77
N ILE A 78 8.49 2.22 24.24
CA ILE A 78 8.67 2.59 25.65
C ILE A 78 7.36 3.11 26.31
N ARG A 79 6.33 3.52 25.53
CA ARG A 79 5.07 4.07 26.06
C ARG A 79 3.81 3.45 25.45
N ALA A 80 2.73 3.36 26.24
CA ALA A 80 1.44 2.92 25.73
C ALA A 80 0.91 3.88 24.64
N TRP A 81 0.39 3.32 23.55
CA TRP A 81 -0.24 4.11 22.48
C TRP A 81 -1.47 4.84 23.03
N THR A 82 -1.54 6.12 22.72
CA THR A 82 -2.76 6.91 22.82
C THR A 82 -3.66 6.65 21.62
N VAL A 83 -4.91 7.14 21.68
CA VAL A 83 -5.83 7.11 20.52
C VAL A 83 -5.24 7.90 19.34
N ALA A 84 -4.51 8.99 19.61
CA ALA A 84 -3.86 9.78 18.58
C ALA A 84 -2.78 8.97 17.84
N ASP A 85 -1.96 8.22 18.57
CA ASP A 85 -0.94 7.35 17.97
C ASP A 85 -1.58 6.29 17.06
N PHE A 86 -2.67 5.67 17.52
CA PHE A 86 -3.40 4.68 16.74
C PHE A 86 -3.98 5.29 15.44
N VAL A 87 -4.65 6.44 15.55
CA VAL A 87 -5.24 7.13 14.39
C VAL A 87 -4.17 7.56 13.41
N PHE A 88 -3.04 8.04 13.90
CA PHE A 88 -1.90 8.44 13.07
C PHE A 88 -1.32 7.25 12.29
N ILE A 89 -1.03 6.14 12.97
CA ILE A 89 -0.51 4.93 12.31
C ILE A 89 -1.55 4.36 11.32
N PHE A 90 -2.83 4.39 11.67
CA PHE A 90 -3.91 4.00 10.76
C PHE A 90 -3.98 4.86 9.49
N ALA A 91 -3.86 6.18 9.64
CA ALA A 91 -3.82 7.10 8.52
C ALA A 91 -2.59 6.84 7.63
N MET A 92 -1.42 6.65 8.24
CA MET A 92 -0.19 6.29 7.54
C MET A 92 -0.37 5.01 6.71
N TRP A 93 -0.87 3.93 7.30
CA TRP A 93 -1.15 2.68 6.56
C TRP A 93 -2.13 2.89 5.42
N SER A 94 -3.20 3.65 5.67
CA SER A 94 -4.22 3.93 4.66
C SER A 94 -3.63 4.67 3.45
N VAL A 95 -2.85 5.73 3.68
CA VAL A 95 -2.20 6.50 2.60
C VAL A 95 -1.16 5.65 1.87
N MET A 96 -0.37 4.86 2.59
CA MET A 96 0.60 3.95 1.99
C MET A 96 -0.08 2.91 1.10
N MET A 97 -1.19 2.31 1.54
CA MET A 97 -1.97 1.37 0.73
C MET A 97 -2.54 2.04 -0.52
N VAL A 98 -3.05 3.26 -0.41
CA VAL A 98 -3.48 4.06 -1.57
C VAL A 98 -2.32 4.22 -2.56
N GLY A 99 -1.13 4.61 -2.10
CA GLY A 99 0.05 4.84 -2.94
C GLY A 99 0.53 3.57 -3.66
N MET A 100 0.59 2.44 -2.95
CA MET A 100 1.07 1.18 -3.53
C MET A 100 0.01 0.51 -4.42
N MET A 101 -1.26 0.52 -4.02
CA MET A 101 -2.29 -0.35 -4.60
C MET A 101 -3.13 0.33 -5.69
N THR A 102 -3.18 1.66 -5.73
CA THR A 102 -3.86 2.41 -6.81
C THR A 102 -3.26 2.14 -8.19
N PRO A 103 -1.91 2.14 -8.38
CA PRO A 103 -1.30 1.76 -9.65
C PRO A 103 -1.73 0.39 -10.14
N SER A 104 -1.89 -0.58 -9.23
CA SER A 104 -2.22 -1.96 -9.58
C SER A 104 -3.64 -2.16 -10.12
N VAL A 105 -4.58 -1.30 -9.75
CA VAL A 105 -5.98 -1.34 -10.24
C VAL A 105 -6.21 -0.41 -11.43
N ALA A 106 -5.22 0.39 -11.82
CA ALA A 106 -5.33 1.36 -12.91
C ALA A 106 -5.83 0.75 -14.24
N PRO A 107 -5.36 -0.43 -14.71
CA PRO A 107 -5.88 -1.03 -15.94
C PRO A 107 -7.39 -1.29 -15.89
N MET A 108 -7.89 -1.74 -14.74
CA MET A 108 -9.30 -2.00 -14.49
C MET A 108 -10.12 -0.71 -14.45
N LEU A 109 -9.63 0.35 -13.78
CA LEU A 109 -10.31 1.64 -13.71
C LEU A 109 -10.40 2.33 -15.08
N LEU A 110 -9.32 2.27 -15.87
CA LEU A 110 -9.31 2.82 -17.23
C LEU A 110 -10.26 2.08 -18.17
N LEU A 111 -10.35 0.75 -18.03
CA LEU A 111 -11.33 -0.06 -18.76
C LEU A 111 -12.76 0.32 -18.36
N TYR A 112 -13.04 0.38 -17.06
CA TYR A 112 -14.37 0.70 -16.53
C TYR A 112 -14.83 2.09 -16.97
N ALA A 113 -13.95 3.09 -16.87
CA ALA A 113 -14.22 4.44 -17.36
C ALA A 113 -14.42 4.50 -18.88
N GLY A 114 -13.60 3.79 -19.65
CA GLY A 114 -13.69 3.76 -21.12
C GLY A 114 -15.01 3.19 -21.62
N VAL A 115 -15.44 2.05 -21.06
CA VAL A 115 -16.72 1.42 -21.41
C VAL A 115 -17.91 2.26 -20.93
N GLY A 116 -17.82 2.83 -19.71
CA GLY A 116 -18.84 3.73 -19.17
C GLY A 116 -19.16 4.89 -20.11
N ARG A 117 -18.13 5.51 -20.68
CA ARG A 117 -18.31 6.61 -21.65
C ARG A 117 -18.89 6.16 -22.99
N LYS A 118 -18.41 5.04 -23.55
CA LYS A 118 -18.95 4.50 -24.81
C LYS A 118 -20.43 4.13 -24.66
N ALA A 119 -20.81 3.59 -23.51
CA ALA A 119 -22.21 3.33 -23.17
C ALA A 119 -23.01 4.64 -23.11
N GLY A 120 -22.50 5.67 -22.42
CA GLY A 120 -23.14 6.97 -22.31
C GLY A 120 -23.39 7.64 -23.66
N ALA A 121 -22.41 7.59 -24.57
CA ALA A 121 -22.56 8.08 -25.95
C ALA A 121 -23.62 7.31 -26.76
N SER A 122 -23.93 6.07 -26.36
CA SER A 122 -24.96 5.22 -26.98
C SER A 122 -26.30 5.25 -26.22
N GLY A 123 -26.51 6.22 -25.31
CA GLY A 123 -27.73 6.34 -24.50
C GLY A 123 -27.87 5.31 -23.37
N ARG A 124 -26.82 4.53 -23.06
CA ARG A 124 -26.79 3.56 -21.96
C ARG A 124 -26.04 4.14 -20.76
N THR A 125 -26.56 3.97 -19.55
CA THR A 125 -25.92 4.47 -18.34
C THR A 125 -25.15 3.36 -17.63
N ILE A 126 -23.86 3.61 -17.34
CA ILE A 126 -23.04 2.79 -16.45
C ILE A 126 -22.71 3.69 -15.25
N ALA A 127 -22.71 3.12 -14.05
CA ALA A 127 -22.35 3.82 -12.82
C ALA A 127 -20.94 4.42 -12.92
N SER A 128 -20.71 5.52 -12.21
CA SER A 128 -19.39 6.15 -12.17
C SER A 128 -18.29 5.18 -11.71
N THR A 129 -17.13 5.22 -12.38
CA THR A 129 -15.90 4.51 -11.99
C THR A 129 -15.48 4.83 -10.55
N GLY A 130 -15.84 6.02 -10.04
CA GLY A 130 -15.55 6.43 -8.67
C GLY A 130 -16.17 5.49 -7.62
N TRP A 131 -17.38 4.97 -7.86
CA TRP A 131 -18.02 4.01 -6.93
C TRP A 131 -17.28 2.68 -6.90
N PHE A 132 -16.83 2.19 -8.06
CA PHE A 132 -15.98 1.00 -8.11
C PHE A 132 -14.66 1.23 -7.35
N PHE A 133 -14.00 2.36 -7.58
CA PHE A 133 -12.73 2.67 -6.92
C PHE A 133 -12.90 2.85 -5.41
N ALA A 134 -13.98 3.49 -4.96
CA ALA A 134 -14.31 3.60 -3.54
C ALA A 134 -14.46 2.23 -2.89
N GLY A 135 -15.15 1.29 -3.54
CA GLY A 135 -15.31 -0.08 -3.05
C GLY A 135 -13.97 -0.82 -2.92
N TYR A 136 -13.08 -0.62 -3.90
CA TYR A 136 -11.72 -1.13 -3.85
C TYR A 136 -10.92 -0.56 -2.67
N LEU A 137 -10.97 0.77 -2.46
CA LEU A 137 -10.26 1.42 -1.37
C LEU A 137 -10.81 1.04 0.01
N LEU A 138 -12.12 0.77 0.14
CA LEU A 138 -12.70 0.30 1.41
C LEU A 138 -12.04 -0.99 1.91
N VAL A 139 -11.71 -1.92 1.01
CA VAL A 139 -11.00 -3.15 1.38
C VAL A 139 -9.60 -2.83 1.90
N TRP A 140 -8.89 -1.88 1.28
CA TRP A 140 -7.56 -1.47 1.71
C TRP A 140 -7.56 -0.66 3.01
N VAL A 141 -8.60 0.14 3.24
CA VAL A 141 -8.82 0.82 4.53
C VAL A 141 -9.08 -0.21 5.64
N ALA A 142 -9.92 -1.23 5.37
CA ALA A 142 -10.14 -2.32 6.32
C ALA A 142 -8.85 -3.11 6.61
N PHE A 143 -8.04 -3.38 5.58
CA PHE A 143 -6.71 -3.98 5.75
C PHE A 143 -5.79 -3.11 6.61
N SER A 144 -5.79 -1.80 6.36
CA SER A 144 -4.98 -0.83 7.11
C SER A 144 -5.33 -0.83 8.59
N LEU A 145 -6.62 -0.93 8.93
CA LEU A 145 -7.07 -1.08 10.31
C LEU A 145 -6.53 -2.35 10.97
N ALA A 146 -6.58 -3.48 10.27
CA ALA A 146 -6.01 -4.74 10.76
C ALA A 146 -4.49 -4.66 10.93
N ALA A 147 -3.78 -4.03 9.99
CA ALA A 147 -2.34 -3.84 10.05
C ALA A 147 -1.92 -2.93 11.23
N THR A 148 -2.66 -1.84 11.47
CA THR A 148 -2.47 -0.98 12.66
C THR A 148 -2.71 -1.75 13.95
N GLY A 149 -3.78 -2.55 14.02
CA GLY A 149 -4.04 -3.41 15.18
C GLY A 149 -2.90 -4.43 15.43
N ALA A 150 -2.37 -5.02 14.36
CA ALA A 150 -1.21 -5.92 14.44
C ALA A 150 0.05 -5.18 14.92
N GLN A 151 0.33 -3.97 14.41
CA GLN A 151 1.46 -3.17 14.88
C GLN A 151 1.32 -2.76 16.35
N TRP A 152 0.12 -2.38 16.76
CA TRP A 152 -0.17 -2.06 18.16
C TRP A 152 0.10 -3.26 19.07
N LEU A 153 -0.35 -4.45 18.67
CA LEU A 153 -0.11 -5.69 19.43
C LEU A 153 1.38 -6.06 19.47
N LEU A 154 2.09 -6.01 18.35
CA LEU A 154 3.53 -6.30 18.29
C LEU A 154 4.35 -5.28 19.08
N GLY A 155 3.95 -4.01 19.06
CA GLY A 155 4.55 -2.96 19.88
C GLY A 155 4.38 -3.22 21.37
N ARG A 156 3.18 -3.66 21.81
CA ARG A 156 2.92 -4.07 23.21
C ARG A 156 3.80 -5.23 23.67
N LEU A 157 4.17 -6.12 22.76
CA LEU A 157 5.04 -7.27 23.02
C LEU A 157 6.54 -6.94 22.93
N ALA A 158 6.90 -5.66 22.73
CA ALA A 158 8.27 -5.19 22.51
C ALA A 158 9.00 -5.89 21.34
N LEU A 159 8.22 -6.37 20.36
CA LEU A 159 8.73 -7.08 19.18
C LEU A 159 9.09 -6.16 18.02
N LEU A 160 8.97 -4.84 18.17
CA LEU A 160 9.26 -3.84 17.12
C LEU A 160 10.41 -2.90 17.51
N ASN A 161 11.31 -2.59 16.57
CA ASN A 161 12.30 -1.50 16.70
C ASN A 161 11.66 -0.11 16.44
N PRO A 162 12.41 0.98 16.64
CA PRO A 162 11.97 2.33 16.26
C PRO A 162 11.60 2.49 14.77
N MET A 163 12.09 1.62 13.88
CA MET A 163 11.68 1.59 12.47
C MET A 163 10.37 0.83 12.24
N MET A 164 9.67 0.42 13.31
CA MET A 164 8.45 -0.38 13.28
C MET A 164 8.62 -1.72 12.54
N ALA A 165 9.85 -2.25 12.56
CA ALA A 165 10.24 -3.54 12.02
C ALA A 165 10.46 -4.55 13.15
N THR A 166 10.31 -5.83 12.85
CA THR A 166 10.42 -6.90 13.84
C THR A 166 11.84 -7.01 14.42
N ASN A 167 11.98 -7.04 15.74
CA ASN A 167 13.25 -7.19 16.48
C ASN A 167 13.77 -8.64 16.56
N SER A 168 12.95 -9.61 16.19
CA SER A 168 13.27 -11.04 16.28
C SER A 168 13.55 -11.64 14.90
N GLY A 169 14.78 -12.14 14.70
CA GLY A 169 15.15 -12.88 13.50
C GLY A 169 14.25 -14.09 13.26
N ILE A 170 13.81 -14.76 14.34
CA ILE A 170 12.87 -15.89 14.29
C ILE A 170 11.52 -15.45 13.71
N LEU A 171 10.90 -14.42 14.29
CA LEU A 171 9.59 -13.94 13.81
C LEU A 171 9.68 -13.40 12.38
N GLY A 172 10.74 -12.66 12.05
CA GLY A 172 11.00 -12.18 10.69
C GLY A 172 11.17 -13.34 9.68
N GLY A 173 11.94 -14.36 10.04
CA GLY A 173 12.15 -15.57 9.25
C GLY A 173 10.87 -16.35 9.03
N LEU A 174 10.05 -16.53 10.07
CA LEU A 174 8.74 -17.18 9.97
C LEU A 174 7.78 -16.43 9.05
N ILE A 175 7.72 -15.09 9.15
CA ILE A 175 6.88 -14.26 8.26
C ILE A 175 7.35 -14.40 6.80
N LEU A 176 8.67 -14.35 6.56
CA LEU A 176 9.25 -14.52 5.22
C LEU A 176 8.93 -15.91 4.63
N ILE A 177 9.11 -16.98 5.41
CA ILE A 177 8.78 -18.34 4.98
C ILE A 177 7.29 -18.47 4.69
N ALA A 178 6.42 -18.00 5.59
CA ALA A 178 4.97 -18.08 5.41
C ALA A 178 4.52 -17.33 4.16
N ALA A 179 5.05 -16.11 3.93
CA ALA A 179 4.75 -15.34 2.74
C ALA A 179 5.32 -15.97 1.46
N GLY A 180 6.48 -16.61 1.54
CA GLY A 180 7.08 -17.34 0.43
C GLY A 180 6.32 -18.61 0.07
N LEU A 181 5.82 -19.36 1.07
CA LEU A 181 4.92 -20.48 0.86
C LEU A 181 3.58 -20.03 0.26
N TYR A 182 3.06 -18.88 0.71
CA TYR A 182 1.83 -18.29 0.18
C TYR A 182 1.92 -18.03 -1.32
N GLN A 183 3.12 -17.65 -1.82
CA GLN A 183 3.38 -17.41 -3.24
C GLN A 183 3.06 -18.63 -4.13
N TRP A 184 3.21 -19.85 -3.61
CA TRP A 184 2.93 -21.08 -4.34
C TRP A 184 1.50 -21.60 -4.19
N THR A 185 0.68 -20.94 -3.38
CA THR A 185 -0.68 -21.43 -3.09
C THR A 185 -1.61 -21.30 -4.30
N PRO A 186 -2.54 -22.27 -4.50
CA PRO A 186 -3.62 -22.12 -5.47
C PRO A 186 -4.49 -20.90 -5.21
N VAL A 187 -4.69 -20.53 -3.93
CA VAL A 187 -5.46 -19.35 -3.52
C VAL A 187 -4.87 -18.08 -4.14
N LYS A 188 -3.57 -17.84 -3.96
CA LYS A 188 -2.89 -16.71 -4.61
C LYS A 188 -3.07 -16.76 -6.12
N GLY A 189 -2.88 -17.93 -6.74
CA GLY A 189 -3.01 -18.11 -8.19
C GLY A 189 -4.37 -17.69 -8.74
N VAL A 190 -5.46 -18.10 -8.07
CA VAL A 190 -6.83 -17.72 -8.44
C VAL A 190 -7.02 -16.21 -8.27
N CYS A 191 -6.65 -15.65 -7.12
CA CYS A 191 -6.75 -14.22 -6.87
C CYS A 191 -5.98 -13.38 -7.90
N LEU A 192 -4.73 -13.79 -8.21
CA LEU A 192 -3.89 -13.08 -9.16
C LEU A 192 -4.46 -13.11 -10.58
N SER A 193 -5.04 -14.24 -11.02
CA SER A 193 -5.68 -14.32 -12.34
C SER A 193 -6.86 -13.37 -12.49
N GLN A 194 -7.60 -13.10 -11.41
CA GLN A 194 -8.69 -12.13 -11.41
C GLN A 194 -8.16 -10.69 -11.49
N CYS A 195 -7.00 -10.40 -10.90
CA CYS A 195 -6.34 -9.10 -10.99
C CYS A 195 -5.72 -8.83 -12.38
N GLN A 196 -5.15 -9.86 -13.02
CA GLN A 196 -4.48 -9.74 -14.31
C GLN A 196 -5.44 -9.69 -15.52
N ALA A 197 -6.69 -10.16 -15.36
CA ALA A 197 -7.65 -10.26 -16.44
C ALA A 197 -8.92 -9.39 -16.21
N PRO A 198 -8.84 -8.05 -16.33
CA PRO A 198 -9.96 -7.13 -16.08
C PRO A 198 -11.27 -7.50 -16.79
N ILE A 199 -11.21 -7.88 -18.08
CA ILE A 199 -12.41 -8.24 -18.87
C ILE A 199 -13.01 -9.57 -18.37
N ALA A 200 -12.17 -10.57 -18.09
CA ALA A 200 -12.62 -11.86 -17.56
C ALA A 200 -13.22 -11.70 -16.16
N PHE A 201 -12.64 -10.86 -15.31
CA PHE A 201 -13.19 -10.53 -14.01
C PHE A 201 -14.58 -9.88 -14.14
N LEU A 202 -14.72 -8.85 -14.99
CA LEU A 202 -16.01 -8.19 -15.18
C LEU A 202 -17.09 -9.14 -15.69
N THR A 203 -16.78 -9.95 -16.71
CA THR A 203 -17.74 -10.89 -17.30
C THR A 203 -18.17 -11.98 -16.31
N SER A 204 -17.23 -12.56 -15.57
CA SER A 204 -17.52 -13.56 -14.53
C SER A 204 -18.28 -13.00 -13.33
N HIS A 205 -18.17 -11.70 -13.05
CA HIS A 205 -18.82 -11.03 -11.91
C HIS A 205 -20.03 -10.20 -12.33
N GLY A 206 -20.74 -10.60 -13.39
CA GLY A 206 -22.03 -10.04 -13.80
C GLY A 206 -21.96 -8.70 -14.54
N GLY A 207 -20.81 -8.36 -15.11
CA GLY A 207 -20.61 -7.25 -16.02
C GLY A 207 -20.56 -5.87 -15.38
N PHE A 208 -20.67 -4.85 -16.24
CA PHE A 208 -20.73 -3.44 -15.85
C PHE A 208 -22.02 -3.14 -15.09
N ARG A 209 -21.96 -2.23 -14.11
CA ARG A 209 -23.08 -1.94 -13.22
C ARG A 209 -23.69 -0.58 -13.56
N THR A 210 -25.01 -0.52 -13.61
CA THR A 210 -25.76 0.73 -13.83
C THR A 210 -25.99 1.48 -12.51
N ALA A 211 -26.21 0.76 -11.42
CA ALA A 211 -26.44 1.31 -10.09
C ALA A 211 -25.13 1.56 -9.31
N PRO A 212 -24.99 2.69 -8.59
CA PRO A 212 -23.84 3.01 -7.74
C PRO A 212 -23.45 1.90 -6.75
N LEU A 213 -24.44 1.36 -6.02
CA LEU A 213 -24.22 0.29 -5.06
C LEU A 213 -23.70 -1.00 -5.71
N GLY A 214 -24.13 -1.28 -6.95
CA GLY A 214 -23.61 -2.41 -7.73
C GLY A 214 -22.13 -2.22 -8.07
N ALA A 215 -21.74 -1.03 -8.52
CA ALA A 215 -20.34 -0.71 -8.80
C ALA A 215 -19.47 -0.76 -7.53
N LEU A 216 -19.97 -0.24 -6.41
CA LEU A 216 -19.30 -0.32 -5.11
C LEU A 216 -19.05 -1.78 -4.70
N ARG A 217 -20.06 -2.64 -4.73
CA ARG A 217 -19.92 -4.07 -4.41
C ARG A 217 -18.95 -4.79 -5.34
N LEU A 218 -18.96 -4.46 -6.63
CA LEU A 218 -18.01 -5.01 -7.60
C LEU A 218 -16.58 -4.55 -7.30
N GLY A 219 -16.40 -3.30 -6.88
CA GLY A 219 -15.12 -2.76 -6.38
C GLY A 219 -14.62 -3.47 -5.14
N ILE A 220 -15.51 -3.74 -4.16
CA ILE A 220 -15.19 -4.53 -2.96
C ILE A 220 -14.75 -5.95 -3.35
N ALA A 221 -15.48 -6.60 -4.27
CA ALA A 221 -15.10 -7.92 -4.75
C ALA A 221 -13.70 -7.92 -5.40
N HIS A 222 -13.43 -6.95 -6.27
CA HIS A 222 -12.10 -6.81 -6.89
C HIS A 222 -11.01 -6.51 -5.84
N GLY A 223 -11.32 -5.64 -4.87
CA GLY A 223 -10.46 -5.34 -3.74
C GLY A 223 -10.11 -6.59 -2.91
N ALA A 224 -11.09 -7.47 -2.67
CA ALA A 224 -10.87 -8.72 -1.94
C ALA A 224 -9.95 -9.70 -2.68
N TYR A 225 -10.10 -9.86 -4.00
CA TYR A 225 -9.13 -10.63 -4.81
C TYR A 225 -7.75 -9.98 -4.82
N CYS A 226 -7.71 -8.64 -4.95
CA CYS A 226 -6.47 -7.87 -4.93
C CYS A 226 -5.73 -8.03 -3.60
N LEU A 227 -6.44 -7.96 -2.48
CA LEU A 227 -5.88 -8.24 -1.16
C LEU A 227 -5.44 -9.71 -1.06
N GLY A 228 -6.29 -10.65 -1.50
CA GLY A 228 -5.98 -12.08 -1.54
C GLY A 228 -4.66 -12.39 -2.26
N CYS A 229 -4.36 -11.75 -3.39
CA CYS A 229 -3.12 -12.06 -4.10
C CYS A 229 -1.84 -11.53 -3.42
N CYS A 230 -1.92 -10.54 -2.54
CA CYS A 230 -0.73 -9.83 -2.02
C CYS A 230 -0.69 -9.54 -0.52
N TRP A 231 -1.70 -9.92 0.28
CA TRP A 231 -1.71 -9.67 1.74
C TRP A 231 -0.47 -10.26 2.43
N ALA A 232 -0.01 -11.44 2.00
CA ALA A 232 1.18 -12.06 2.58
C ALA A 232 2.46 -11.29 2.23
N LEU A 233 2.54 -10.68 1.04
CA LEU A 233 3.62 -9.75 0.70
C LEU A 233 3.54 -8.47 1.53
N MET A 234 2.33 -7.99 1.85
CA MET A 234 2.15 -6.85 2.75
C MET A 234 2.61 -7.15 4.17
N ALA A 235 2.52 -8.40 4.63
CA ALA A 235 3.05 -8.80 5.93
C ALA A 235 4.58 -8.61 6.03
N LEU A 236 5.31 -8.58 4.89
CA LEU A 236 6.75 -8.30 4.89
C LEU A 236 7.09 -6.87 5.30
N LEU A 237 6.13 -5.95 5.27
CA LEU A 237 6.32 -4.59 5.79
C LEU A 237 6.60 -4.59 7.30
N PHE A 238 6.16 -5.61 8.03
CA PHE A 238 6.50 -5.81 9.44
C PHE A 238 7.92 -6.36 9.64
N VAL A 239 8.53 -6.93 8.59
CA VAL A 239 9.90 -7.46 8.63
C VAL A 239 10.91 -6.36 8.34
N GLY A 240 10.73 -5.62 7.24
CA GLY A 240 11.65 -4.53 6.86
C GLY A 240 11.31 -3.17 7.46
N GLY A 241 10.13 -3.03 8.06
CA GLY A 241 9.61 -1.79 8.63
C GLY A 241 8.88 -0.94 7.58
N VAL A 242 7.77 -0.33 8.00
CA VAL A 242 6.99 0.62 7.18
C VAL A 242 7.73 1.94 6.92
N MET A 243 8.75 2.21 7.73
CA MET A 243 9.63 3.38 7.62
C MET A 243 10.72 3.22 6.58
N ASN A 244 11.02 1.99 6.15
CA ASN A 244 12.01 1.72 5.13
C ASN A 244 11.38 1.90 3.74
N VAL A 245 11.45 3.12 3.20
CA VAL A 245 10.80 3.44 1.92
C VAL A 245 11.32 2.59 0.76
N LEU A 246 12.60 2.22 0.76
CA LEU A 246 13.17 1.31 -0.25
C LEU A 246 12.53 -0.08 -0.18
N TRP A 247 12.31 -0.60 1.03
CA TRP A 247 11.64 -1.88 1.25
C TRP A 247 10.17 -1.84 0.80
N VAL A 248 9.45 -0.78 1.19
CA VAL A 248 8.07 -0.53 0.76
C VAL A 248 7.99 -0.46 -0.76
N ALA A 249 8.89 0.30 -1.40
CA ALA A 249 8.96 0.43 -2.85
C ALA A 249 9.27 -0.90 -3.54
N GLY A 250 10.21 -1.69 -3.01
CA GLY A 250 10.54 -3.01 -3.53
C GLY A 250 9.34 -3.96 -3.52
N ILE A 251 8.58 -3.99 -2.42
CA ILE A 251 7.35 -4.78 -2.31
C ILE A 251 6.27 -4.25 -3.27
N ALA A 252 6.09 -2.93 -3.36
CA ALA A 252 5.12 -2.32 -4.26
C ALA A 252 5.41 -2.68 -5.73
N ILE A 253 6.68 -2.60 -6.14
CA ILE A 253 7.14 -2.96 -7.48
C ILE A 253 6.91 -4.44 -7.75
N LEU A 254 7.28 -5.33 -6.81
CA LEU A 254 7.02 -6.77 -6.97
C LEU A 254 5.53 -7.06 -7.17
N ILE A 255 4.66 -6.46 -6.35
CA ILE A 255 3.21 -6.64 -6.46
C ILE A 255 2.68 -6.09 -7.79
N LEU A 256 3.16 -4.91 -8.20
CA LEU A 256 2.78 -4.31 -9.47
C LEU A 256 3.19 -5.20 -10.65
N LEU A 257 4.42 -5.72 -10.63
CA LEU A 257 4.93 -6.64 -11.65
C LEU A 257 4.09 -7.92 -11.70
N GLU A 258 3.80 -8.54 -10.54
CA GLU A 258 2.93 -9.71 -10.48
C GLU A 258 1.55 -9.42 -11.07
N LYS A 259 0.96 -8.25 -10.83
CA LYS A 259 -0.40 -7.91 -11.31
C LYS A 259 -0.48 -7.44 -12.75
N THR A 260 0.61 -6.91 -13.32
CA THR A 260 0.59 -6.28 -14.65
C THR A 260 1.33 -7.07 -15.72
N VAL A 261 2.32 -7.87 -15.35
CA VAL A 261 3.11 -8.65 -16.30
C VAL A 261 2.46 -10.03 -16.48
N PRO A 262 2.11 -10.45 -17.71
CA PRO A 262 1.50 -11.75 -17.99
C PRO A 262 2.55 -12.89 -17.98
N ALA A 263 3.43 -12.93 -16.98
CA ALA A 263 4.47 -13.96 -16.83
C ALA A 263 3.96 -15.27 -16.18
N GLY A 264 2.63 -15.45 -16.14
CA GLY A 264 1.99 -16.60 -15.48
C GLY A 264 2.42 -16.72 -14.01
N ARG A 265 2.91 -17.90 -13.63
CA ARG A 265 3.32 -18.21 -12.24
C ARG A 265 4.81 -17.98 -11.97
N VAL A 266 5.58 -17.47 -12.93
CA VAL A 266 7.05 -17.37 -12.82
C VAL A 266 7.46 -16.38 -11.72
N ILE A 267 6.92 -15.15 -11.76
CA ILE A 267 7.28 -14.09 -10.80
C ILE A 267 6.94 -14.52 -9.35
N PRO A 268 5.71 -14.98 -9.03
CA PRO A 268 5.39 -15.52 -7.71
C PRO A 268 6.31 -16.66 -7.28
N ARG A 269 6.66 -17.58 -8.19
CA ARG A 269 7.48 -18.73 -7.83
C ARG A 269 8.91 -18.33 -7.46
N ILE A 270 9.52 -17.44 -8.23
CA ILE A 270 10.88 -16.97 -7.98
C ILE A 270 10.91 -16.16 -6.68
N SER A 271 9.99 -15.21 -6.52
CA SER A 271 9.90 -14.41 -5.29
C SER A 271 9.64 -15.29 -4.07
N GLY A 272 8.76 -16.28 -4.19
CA GLY A 272 8.49 -17.28 -3.16
C GLY A 272 9.74 -18.05 -2.73
N THR A 273 10.50 -18.59 -3.69
CA THR A 273 11.76 -19.31 -3.40
C THR A 273 12.73 -18.42 -2.65
N LEU A 274 12.93 -17.19 -3.12
CA LEU A 274 13.86 -16.24 -2.51
C LEU A 274 13.45 -15.92 -1.07
N MET A 275 12.16 -15.68 -0.83
CA MET A 275 11.63 -15.37 0.50
C MET A 275 11.79 -16.55 1.47
N VAL A 276 11.52 -17.79 1.02
CA VAL A 276 11.75 -18.98 1.85
C VAL A 276 13.23 -19.16 2.16
N ALA A 277 14.11 -19.01 1.16
CA ALA A 277 15.55 -19.16 1.36
C ALA A 277 16.11 -18.13 2.37
N ILE A 278 15.74 -16.85 2.22
CA ILE A 278 16.14 -15.79 3.16
C ILE A 278 15.54 -16.06 4.54
N GLY A 279 14.28 -16.47 4.61
CA GLY A 279 13.63 -16.77 5.88
C GLY A 279 14.28 -17.92 6.63
N VAL A 280 14.65 -19.01 5.93
CA VAL A 280 15.40 -20.14 6.53
C VAL A 280 16.78 -19.69 7.02
N TRP A 281 17.49 -18.87 6.22
CA TRP A 281 18.77 -18.31 6.63
C TRP A 281 18.65 -17.48 7.92
N LEU A 282 17.62 -16.65 8.04
CA LEU A 282 17.35 -15.87 9.26
C LEU A 282 17.03 -16.73 10.49
N LEU A 283 16.49 -17.95 10.32
CA LEU A 283 16.27 -18.87 11.43
C LEU A 283 17.56 -19.55 11.93
N THR A 284 18.63 -19.50 11.14
CA THR A 284 19.93 -20.15 11.44
C THR A 284 20.99 -19.20 11.97
N GLN A 285 20.68 -17.90 12.05
CA GLN A 285 21.52 -16.85 12.65
C GLN A 285 21.13 -16.63 14.11
#